data_AF-A0A9I9CHY4-F1
#
_entry.id   AF-A0A9I9CHY4-F1
#
_cell.length_a   1.000
_cell.length_b   1.000
_cell.length_c   1.000
_cell.angle_alpha   90.00
_cell.angle_beta   90.00
_cell.angle_gamma   90.00
#
_symmetry.space_group_name_H-M   'P 1'
#
loop_
_entity.id
_entity.type
_entity.pdbx_description
1 polymer ?
#
loop_
_entity_poly.entity_id
_entity_poly.type
_entity_poly.pdbx_seq_one_letter_code
_entity_poly.pdbx_strand_id
1 'polypeptide(L)'
;MQVDAIRSALNSMGFKNVEIVVAETGWPYKGDNDEVGPSLENAKAFNGNLIAHLRSMVGTPLMPGKSVDTYLFALYDEDLKPGPGSERAFGLFKPDLTMTYDVGLSKNGQSTPSSPKTTPVTTPSSPANNPSTKAPTSPKPKAGGGSWCLPKGGVSDAQLQANLDYACGRGLDCSAIQPGGACFEPNTIASHAAYAMNLFFQNGGRDPWTCDFSQSATLSSNNPSYDGCNYPGGST
;
A
#
# COMPACT_ATOMS: atom_id res chain seq x y z
N MET A 1 13.66 -18.73 -9.60
CA MET A 1 12.79 -19.33 -10.66
C MET A 1 12.81 -18.44 -11.91
N GLN A 2 12.82 -19.00 -13.13
CA GLN A 2 13.36 -18.44 -14.40
C GLN A 2 14.88 -18.21 -14.42
N VAL A 3 15.43 -17.34 -13.57
CA VAL A 3 16.89 -17.07 -13.58
C VAL A 3 17.71 -18.33 -13.24
N ASP A 4 17.29 -19.11 -12.24
CA ASP A 4 17.93 -20.40 -11.90
C ASP A 4 17.77 -21.45 -13.00
N ALA A 5 16.70 -21.39 -13.80
CA ALA A 5 16.51 -22.32 -14.91
C ALA A 5 17.56 -22.03 -16.00
N ILE A 6 17.80 -20.76 -16.31
CA ILE A 6 18.86 -20.32 -17.24
C ILE A 6 20.24 -20.72 -16.70
N ARG A 7 20.51 -20.49 -15.41
CA ARG A 7 21.77 -20.92 -14.77
C ARG A 7 21.98 -22.43 -14.87
N SER A 8 20.92 -23.21 -14.66
CA SER A 8 20.98 -24.68 -14.79
C SER A 8 21.32 -25.12 -16.21
N ALA A 9 20.70 -24.50 -17.23
CA ALA A 9 20.96 -24.79 -18.63
C ALA A 9 22.41 -24.44 -19.03
N LEU A 10 22.90 -23.25 -18.66
CA LEU A 10 24.28 -22.83 -18.90
C LEU A 10 25.28 -23.79 -18.26
N ASN A 11 25.02 -24.21 -17.03
CA ASN A 11 25.87 -25.18 -16.32
C ASN A 11 25.90 -26.53 -17.04
N SER A 12 24.76 -27.01 -17.52
CA SER A 12 24.65 -28.27 -18.27
C SER A 12 25.43 -28.25 -19.59
N MET A 13 25.61 -27.07 -20.19
CA MET A 13 26.39 -26.87 -21.42
C MET A 13 27.85 -26.51 -21.16
N GLY A 14 28.30 -26.44 -19.90
CA GLY A 14 29.67 -26.11 -19.52
C GLY A 14 29.98 -24.61 -19.40
N PHE A 15 29.00 -23.72 -19.62
CA PHE A 15 29.15 -22.26 -19.55
C PHE A 15 28.94 -21.70 -18.14
N LYS A 16 29.69 -22.23 -17.16
CA LYS A 16 29.48 -21.89 -15.74
C LYS A 16 29.77 -20.42 -15.39
N ASN A 17 30.67 -19.79 -16.14
CA ASN A 17 31.16 -18.43 -15.87
C ASN A 17 30.39 -17.33 -16.60
N VAL A 18 29.39 -17.69 -17.42
CA VAL A 18 28.58 -16.68 -18.13
C VAL A 18 27.69 -15.96 -17.12
N GLU A 19 27.74 -14.64 -17.15
CA GLU A 19 26.88 -13.77 -16.35
C GLU A 19 25.47 -13.71 -16.93
N ILE A 20 24.48 -13.60 -16.06
CA ILE A 20 23.08 -13.49 -16.44
C ILE A 20 22.63 -12.08 -16.10
N VAL A 21 22.00 -11.41 -17.07
CA VAL A 21 21.36 -10.12 -16.93
C VAL A 21 19.89 -10.30 -17.31
N VAL A 22 18.97 -9.70 -16.56
CA VAL A 22 17.54 -9.64 -16.92
C VAL A 22 17.31 -8.39 -17.74
N ALA A 23 17.15 -8.56 -19.06
CA ALA A 23 17.02 -7.45 -20.00
C ALA A 23 15.67 -6.72 -19.88
N GLU A 24 14.60 -7.44 -19.51
CA GLU A 24 13.27 -6.87 -19.36
C GLU A 24 12.51 -7.63 -18.27
N THR A 25 11.89 -6.89 -17.37
CA THR A 25 10.93 -7.43 -16.41
C THR A 25 10.06 -6.30 -15.88
N GLY A 26 8.78 -6.55 -15.69
CA GLY A 26 7.85 -5.55 -15.21
C GLY A 26 6.44 -6.08 -15.16
N TRP A 27 5.52 -5.23 -14.73
CA TRP A 27 4.12 -5.60 -14.62
C TRP A 27 3.22 -4.41 -14.98
N PRO A 28 2.20 -4.62 -15.83
CA PRO A 28 1.35 -3.54 -16.31
C PRO A 28 0.38 -3.07 -15.23
N TYR A 29 0.21 -1.75 -15.07
CA TYR A 29 -0.68 -1.20 -14.04
C TYR A 29 -2.16 -1.13 -14.48
N LYS A 30 -2.43 -1.38 -15.76
CA LYS A 30 -3.76 -1.37 -16.36
C LYS A 30 -3.79 -2.33 -17.54
N GLY A 31 -4.96 -2.90 -17.85
CA GLY A 31 -5.20 -3.71 -19.04
C GLY A 31 -6.62 -3.49 -19.57
N ASP A 32 -7.00 -4.24 -20.58
CA ASP A 32 -8.38 -4.35 -21.06
C ASP A 32 -9.26 -5.08 -20.03
N ASN A 33 -10.59 -5.00 -20.19
CA ASN A 33 -11.54 -5.52 -19.21
C ASN A 33 -11.50 -7.05 -19.04
N ASP A 34 -10.97 -7.76 -20.02
CA ASP A 34 -10.80 -9.22 -20.04
C ASP A 34 -9.41 -9.67 -19.56
N GLU A 35 -8.49 -8.74 -19.30
CA GLU A 35 -7.16 -9.04 -18.80
C GLU A 35 -7.15 -9.17 -17.27
N VAL A 36 -6.91 -10.39 -16.79
CA VAL A 36 -6.75 -10.67 -15.35
C VAL A 36 -5.29 -10.44 -14.96
N GLY A 37 -5.05 -9.60 -13.95
CA GLY A 37 -3.72 -9.38 -13.39
C GLY A 37 -3.16 -7.97 -13.56
N PRO A 38 -3.35 -7.27 -14.70
CA PRO A 38 -2.96 -5.87 -14.81
C PRO A 38 -3.70 -5.01 -13.78
N SER A 39 -2.97 -4.42 -12.85
CA SER A 39 -3.51 -3.52 -11.83
C SER A 39 -2.39 -2.68 -11.22
N LEU A 40 -2.73 -1.48 -10.76
CA LEU A 40 -1.75 -0.59 -10.11
C LEU A 40 -1.11 -1.24 -8.88
N GLU A 41 -1.88 -2.05 -8.15
CA GLU A 41 -1.41 -2.79 -6.98
C GLU A 41 -0.39 -3.86 -7.38
N ASN A 42 -0.73 -4.71 -8.35
CA ASN A 42 0.18 -5.76 -8.80
C ASN A 42 1.44 -5.18 -9.43
N ALA A 43 1.32 -4.06 -10.17
CA ALA A 43 2.47 -3.35 -10.72
C ALA A 43 3.40 -2.81 -9.64
N LYS A 44 2.85 -2.15 -8.62
CA LYS A 44 3.62 -1.67 -7.45
C LYS A 44 4.25 -2.82 -6.68
N ALA A 45 3.49 -3.88 -6.41
CA ALA A 45 3.96 -5.03 -5.64
C ALA A 45 5.08 -5.76 -6.38
N PHE A 46 4.90 -6.04 -7.68
CA PHE A 46 5.90 -6.72 -8.48
C PHE A 46 7.19 -5.89 -8.59
N ASN A 47 7.09 -4.63 -9.06
CA ASN A 47 8.26 -3.79 -9.29
C ASN A 47 8.95 -3.39 -7.97
N GLY A 48 8.18 -3.07 -6.93
CA GLY A 48 8.70 -2.73 -5.62
C GLY A 48 9.41 -3.91 -4.93
N ASN A 49 8.80 -5.10 -4.94
CA ASN A 49 9.41 -6.28 -4.34
C ASN A 49 10.63 -6.76 -5.14
N LEU A 50 10.61 -6.63 -6.46
CA LEU A 50 11.78 -6.88 -7.30
C LEU A 50 12.94 -5.97 -6.90
N ILE A 51 12.72 -4.66 -6.80
CA ILE A 51 13.76 -3.71 -6.37
C ILE A 51 14.27 -4.03 -4.96
N ALA A 52 13.37 -4.33 -4.02
CA ALA A 52 13.75 -4.71 -2.67
C ALA A 52 14.60 -6.00 -2.65
N HIS A 53 14.21 -7.01 -3.42
CA HIS A 53 14.95 -8.26 -3.57
C HIS A 53 16.35 -8.01 -4.15
N LEU A 54 16.47 -7.21 -5.21
CA LEU A 54 17.75 -6.87 -5.84
C LEU A 54 18.66 -6.08 -4.89
N ARG A 55 18.11 -5.16 -4.10
CA ARG A 55 18.85 -4.39 -3.07
C ARG A 55 19.29 -5.25 -1.89
N SER A 56 18.56 -6.33 -1.59
CA SER A 56 18.91 -7.24 -0.48
C SER A 56 20.18 -8.05 -0.73
N MET A 57 20.64 -8.15 -1.99
CA MET A 57 21.79 -8.94 -2.42
C MET A 57 21.68 -10.46 -2.12
N VAL A 58 20.51 -10.96 -1.71
CA VAL A 58 20.33 -12.38 -1.38
C VAL A 58 20.57 -13.30 -2.59
N GLY A 59 20.32 -12.80 -3.79
CA GLY A 59 20.48 -13.53 -5.04
C GLY A 59 19.42 -14.61 -5.21
N THR A 60 19.77 -15.63 -5.98
CA THR A 60 18.88 -16.78 -6.25
C THR A 60 19.44 -18.05 -5.61
N PRO A 61 18.63 -19.12 -5.43
CA PRO A 61 19.13 -20.38 -4.89
C PRO A 61 20.38 -20.95 -5.60
N LEU A 62 20.51 -20.79 -6.93
CA LEU A 62 21.70 -21.24 -7.67
C LEU A 62 22.78 -20.15 -7.85
N MET A 63 22.51 -18.92 -7.44
CA MET A 63 23.46 -17.81 -7.43
C MET A 63 23.31 -17.01 -6.13
N PRO A 64 23.58 -17.62 -4.96
CA PRO A 64 23.36 -16.98 -3.67
C PRO A 64 24.36 -15.85 -3.43
N GLY A 65 23.92 -14.80 -2.75
CA GLY A 65 24.77 -13.67 -2.36
C GLY A 65 25.19 -12.75 -3.52
N LYS A 66 24.64 -12.95 -4.71
CA LYS A 66 24.89 -12.11 -5.90
C LYS A 66 23.57 -11.55 -6.41
N SER A 67 23.46 -10.22 -6.45
CA SER A 67 22.35 -9.56 -7.15
C SER A 67 22.49 -9.72 -8.65
N VAL A 68 21.36 -9.72 -9.36
CA VAL A 68 21.29 -9.91 -10.81
C VAL A 68 20.99 -8.55 -11.44
N ASP A 69 21.86 -8.09 -12.34
CA ASP A 69 21.61 -6.86 -13.08
C ASP A 69 20.28 -7.00 -13.85
N THR A 70 19.37 -6.08 -13.60
CA THR A 70 17.97 -6.18 -14.01
C THR A 70 17.46 -4.84 -14.51
N TYR A 71 16.92 -4.83 -15.72
CA TYR A 71 16.34 -3.66 -16.36
C TYR A 71 14.82 -3.73 -16.26
N LEU A 72 14.22 -2.70 -15.66
CA LEU A 72 12.78 -2.63 -15.48
C LEU A 72 12.09 -2.20 -16.78
N PHE A 73 11.10 -2.97 -17.20
CA PHE A 73 10.24 -2.67 -18.34
C PHE A 73 8.92 -2.05 -17.80
N ALA A 74 8.61 -0.78 -18.05
CA ALA A 74 9.39 0.22 -18.79
C ALA A 74 9.38 1.58 -18.08
N LEU A 75 10.20 2.52 -18.57
CA LEU A 75 10.23 3.86 -18.00
C LEU A 75 8.96 4.65 -18.31
N TYR A 76 8.48 4.58 -19.55
CA TYR A 76 7.29 5.30 -20.03
C TYR A 76 6.23 4.36 -20.57
N ASP A 77 4.97 4.76 -20.47
CA ASP A 77 3.89 4.13 -21.25
C ASP A 77 4.14 4.33 -22.75
N GLU A 78 3.98 3.26 -23.52
CA GLU A 78 4.13 3.25 -24.97
C GLU A 78 2.76 3.11 -25.64
N ASP A 79 2.07 4.24 -25.86
CA ASP A 79 0.68 4.30 -26.33
C ASP A 79 0.44 3.73 -27.74
N LEU A 80 1.49 3.63 -28.55
CA LEU A 80 1.45 3.06 -29.90
C LEU A 80 1.76 1.56 -29.95
N LYS A 81 1.92 0.88 -28.81
CA LYS A 81 2.15 -0.57 -28.83
C LYS A 81 0.93 -1.34 -29.34
N PRO A 82 1.14 -2.29 -30.28
CA PRO A 82 0.07 -3.16 -30.74
C PRO A 82 -0.28 -4.21 -29.67
N GLY A 83 -1.46 -4.82 -29.80
CA GLY A 83 -1.90 -5.89 -28.91
C GLY A 83 -2.76 -5.41 -27.74
N PRO A 84 -2.85 -6.21 -26.66
CA PRO A 84 -3.73 -5.96 -25.53
C PRO A 84 -3.52 -4.60 -24.87
N GLY A 85 -4.54 -4.15 -24.14
CA GLY A 85 -4.55 -2.97 -23.25
C GLY A 85 -3.29 -2.82 -22.43
N SER A 86 -2.84 -3.93 -21.84
CA SER A 86 -1.70 -3.99 -20.93
C SER A 86 -0.37 -3.60 -21.56
N GLU A 87 -0.16 -3.84 -22.85
CA GLU A 87 1.10 -3.50 -23.55
C GLU A 87 1.40 -2.00 -23.51
N ARG A 88 0.38 -1.16 -23.34
CA ARG A 88 0.49 0.31 -23.30
C ARG A 88 0.60 0.86 -21.88
N ALA A 89 0.72 0.00 -20.87
CA ALA A 89 0.56 0.36 -19.46
C ALA A 89 1.67 -0.20 -18.54
N PHE A 90 2.89 -0.36 -19.05
CA PHE A 90 4.06 -0.79 -18.26
C PHE A 90 4.86 0.35 -17.63
N GLY A 91 4.59 1.60 -18.00
CA GLY A 91 5.41 2.75 -17.62
C GLY A 91 5.37 3.07 -16.14
N LEU A 92 6.55 3.24 -15.53
CA LEU A 92 6.69 3.93 -14.24
C LEU A 92 6.24 5.39 -14.33
N PHE A 93 6.36 5.99 -15.51
CA PHE A 93 5.92 7.34 -15.85
C PHE A 93 5.01 7.34 -17.07
N LYS A 94 4.21 8.38 -17.18
CA LYS A 94 3.44 8.74 -18.36
C LYS A 94 4.30 9.51 -19.37
N PRO A 95 3.89 9.59 -20.65
CA PRO A 95 4.60 10.39 -21.65
C PRO A 95 4.71 11.88 -21.30
N ASP A 96 3.80 12.39 -20.48
CA ASP A 96 3.81 13.77 -19.96
C ASP A 96 4.73 13.97 -18.73
N LEU A 97 5.56 12.97 -18.41
CA LEU A 97 6.49 12.92 -17.27
C LEU A 97 5.84 12.78 -15.90
N THR A 98 4.51 12.67 -15.82
CA THR A 98 3.86 12.37 -14.54
C THR A 98 4.18 10.95 -14.11
N MET A 99 4.39 10.76 -12.80
CA MET A 99 4.70 9.44 -12.24
C MET A 99 3.41 8.61 -12.14
N THR A 100 3.42 7.40 -12.70
CA THR A 100 2.29 6.47 -12.57
C THR A 100 2.20 5.93 -11.15
N TYR A 101 3.33 5.55 -10.57
CA TYR A 101 3.47 5.12 -9.18
C TYR A 101 4.94 5.17 -8.73
N ASP A 102 5.14 5.36 -7.43
CA ASP A 102 6.49 5.31 -6.83
C ASP A 102 6.91 3.87 -6.53
N VAL A 103 8.08 3.49 -7.02
CA VAL A 103 8.75 2.20 -6.78
C VAL A 103 10.03 2.35 -5.95
N GLY A 104 10.29 3.54 -5.41
CA GLY A 104 11.41 3.81 -4.53
C GLY A 104 12.77 3.87 -5.24
N LEU A 105 12.81 4.32 -6.50
CA LEU A 105 14.06 4.52 -7.27
C LEU A 105 14.72 5.88 -7.02
N SER A 106 13.96 6.89 -6.56
CA SER A 106 14.45 8.24 -6.31
C SER A 106 15.42 8.30 -5.11
N LYS A 107 16.59 8.94 -5.32
CA LYS A 107 17.67 9.05 -4.31
C LYS A 107 17.43 10.11 -3.21
N ASN A 108 16.29 10.80 -3.18
CA ASN A 108 16.02 11.88 -2.22
C ASN A 108 15.18 11.48 -0.99
N GLY A 109 14.95 10.19 -0.78
CA GLY A 109 14.43 9.66 0.48
C GLY A 109 15.53 8.88 1.17
N GLN A 110 16.20 9.52 2.13
CA GLN A 110 17.06 8.86 3.10
C GLN A 110 16.31 7.64 3.63
N SER A 111 16.79 6.45 3.25
CA SER A 111 16.47 5.20 3.91
C SER A 111 16.69 5.40 5.40
N THR A 112 15.62 5.53 6.18
CA THR A 112 15.70 5.28 7.61
C THR A 112 16.02 3.80 7.76
N PRO A 113 17.19 3.42 8.29
CA PRO A 113 17.44 2.02 8.61
C PRO A 113 16.49 1.66 9.74
N SER A 114 15.57 0.74 9.50
CA SER A 114 14.83 0.06 10.57
C SER A 114 15.81 -0.83 11.33
N SER A 115 16.54 -0.25 12.29
CA SER A 115 17.31 -1.03 13.25
C SER A 115 16.37 -1.58 14.33
N PRO A 116 16.48 -2.88 14.68
CA PRO A 116 15.64 -3.52 15.68
C PRO A 116 16.09 -3.12 17.09
N LYS A 117 15.17 -2.64 17.95
CA LYS A 117 15.51 -2.35 19.34
C LYS A 117 14.64 -3.09 20.34
N THR A 118 15.34 -4.00 21.01
CA THR A 118 15.07 -4.71 22.25
C THR A 118 14.72 -3.78 23.44
N THR A 119 13.83 -4.27 24.30
CA THR A 119 13.46 -3.76 25.65
C THR A 119 14.65 -3.70 26.61
N PRO A 120 14.69 -2.83 27.66
CA PRO A 120 14.02 -3.12 28.96
C PRO A 120 13.47 -1.93 29.81
N VAL A 121 12.36 -2.21 30.52
CA VAL A 121 11.91 -1.94 31.93
C VAL A 121 12.91 -1.16 32.84
N THR A 122 12.59 -0.18 33.74
CA THR A 122 11.62 -0.07 34.88
C THR A 122 11.53 1.39 35.43
N THR A 123 10.30 1.80 35.82
CA THR A 123 9.76 2.71 36.89
C THR A 123 10.63 3.33 38.03
N PRO A 124 10.12 4.21 38.96
CA PRO A 124 8.80 4.93 39.07
C PRO A 124 8.78 6.38 39.67
N SER A 125 7.57 6.99 39.67
CA SER A 125 6.96 7.89 40.69
C SER A 125 6.98 9.44 40.57
N SER A 126 5.79 9.96 40.24
CA SER A 126 5.10 11.25 40.52
C SER A 126 5.21 11.80 41.98
N PRO A 127 4.75 13.05 42.35
CA PRO A 127 3.48 13.67 41.89
C PRO A 127 3.28 15.22 41.82
N ALA A 128 2.15 15.58 41.17
CA ALA A 128 1.22 16.71 41.42
C ALA A 128 1.65 18.12 40.86
N ASN A 129 0.83 18.99 40.23
CA ASN A 129 -0.62 19.27 40.23
C ASN A 129 -1.06 20.18 39.04
N ASN A 130 -2.37 20.15 38.75
CA ASN A 130 -3.26 21.20 38.17
C ASN A 130 -3.57 21.25 36.63
N PRO A 131 -4.77 21.74 36.20
CA PRO A 131 -5.73 20.92 35.45
C PRO A 131 -6.30 21.52 34.14
N SER A 132 -6.60 20.61 33.20
CA SER A 132 -7.70 20.60 32.22
C SER A 132 -7.90 21.76 31.22
N THR A 133 -7.51 21.52 29.96
CA THR A 133 -8.47 21.62 28.82
C THR A 133 -8.34 20.36 27.95
N LYS A 134 -9.48 19.73 27.69
CA LYS A 134 -9.64 18.33 27.25
C LYS A 134 -9.38 18.16 25.74
N ALA A 135 -8.36 17.37 25.40
CA ALA A 135 -8.36 16.54 24.19
C ALA A 135 -8.91 15.15 24.57
N PRO A 136 -9.82 14.51 23.81
CA PRO A 136 -10.26 13.17 24.13
C PRO A 136 -9.17 12.17 23.75
N THR A 137 -8.64 11.56 24.81
CA THR A 137 -7.64 10.50 24.85
C THR A 137 -8.15 9.19 24.25
N SER A 138 -7.31 8.55 23.43
CA SER A 138 -7.46 7.18 22.97
C SER A 138 -7.54 6.17 24.14
N PRO A 139 -8.55 5.29 24.20
CA PRO A 139 -8.54 4.13 25.08
C PRO A 139 -7.86 2.90 24.42
N LYS A 140 -7.09 2.17 25.23
CA LYS A 140 -6.51 0.83 24.98
C LYS A 140 -7.52 -0.26 25.44
N PRO A 141 -7.52 -1.50 24.87
CA PRO A 141 -8.69 -2.12 24.24
C PRO A 141 -9.48 -3.06 25.17
N LYS A 142 -10.66 -3.46 24.70
CA LYS A 142 -11.35 -4.68 25.14
C LYS A 142 -11.71 -5.51 23.91
N ALA A 143 -11.29 -6.77 23.92
CA ALA A 143 -11.51 -7.73 22.83
C ALA A 143 -12.99 -8.13 22.75
N GLY A 144 -13.56 -8.00 21.53
CA GLY A 144 -14.95 -8.33 21.22
C GLY A 144 -15.33 -7.96 19.78
N GLY A 145 -14.84 -8.72 18.80
CA GLY A 145 -15.50 -8.97 17.51
C GLY A 145 -15.79 -7.80 16.55
N GLY A 146 -14.80 -6.95 16.24
CA GLY A 146 -14.88 -6.04 15.11
C GLY A 146 -13.51 -5.46 14.75
N SER A 147 -13.24 -5.29 13.46
CA SER A 147 -12.07 -4.56 12.96
C SER A 147 -12.58 -3.47 12.04
N TRP A 148 -12.04 -2.27 12.19
CA TRP A 148 -12.39 -1.09 11.40
C TRP A 148 -11.16 -0.53 10.73
N CYS A 149 -11.33 0.03 9.54
CA CYS A 149 -10.25 0.69 8.84
C CYS A 149 -10.31 2.20 9.04
N LEU A 150 -9.26 2.79 9.60
CA LEU A 150 -9.21 4.22 9.91
C LEU A 150 -7.92 4.87 9.39
N PRO A 151 -7.94 6.15 9.01
CA PRO A 151 -6.75 6.89 8.66
C PRO A 151 -5.75 6.93 9.83
N LYS A 152 -4.45 6.86 9.51
CA LYS A 152 -3.37 7.10 10.47
C LYS A 152 -3.33 8.58 10.86
N GLY A 153 -2.77 8.86 12.04
CA GLY A 153 -2.46 10.23 12.43
C GLY A 153 -1.37 10.83 11.51
N GLY A 154 -1.51 12.10 11.14
CA GLY A 154 -0.53 12.83 10.33
C GLY A 154 -0.67 12.66 8.82
N VAL A 155 -1.73 12.01 8.33
CA VAL A 155 -2.05 11.97 6.90
C VAL A 155 -2.53 13.34 6.43
N SER A 156 -2.05 13.80 5.28
CA SER A 156 -2.44 15.10 4.72
C SER A 156 -3.87 15.10 4.20
N ASP A 157 -4.53 16.25 4.24
CA ASP A 157 -5.89 16.42 3.69
C ASP A 157 -5.99 16.01 2.21
N ALA A 158 -4.94 16.27 1.43
CA ALA A 158 -4.87 15.83 0.03
C ALA A 158 -4.89 14.30 -0.10
N GLN A 159 -4.18 13.59 0.78
CA GLN A 159 -4.20 12.13 0.78
C GLN A 159 -5.52 11.58 1.32
N LEU A 160 -6.12 12.23 2.32
CA LEU A 160 -7.44 11.86 2.85
C LEU A 160 -8.53 12.04 1.79
N GLN A 161 -8.48 13.14 1.03
CA GLN A 161 -9.39 13.37 -0.09
C GLN A 161 -9.21 12.31 -1.17
N ALA A 162 -7.97 11.97 -1.53
CA ALA A 162 -7.71 10.90 -2.49
C ALA A 162 -8.24 9.53 -2.02
N ASN A 163 -8.13 9.22 -0.73
CA ASN A 163 -8.68 8.00 -0.15
C ASN A 163 -10.22 7.98 -0.20
N LEU A 164 -10.83 9.12 0.12
CA LEU A 164 -12.28 9.31 0.08
C LEU A 164 -12.82 9.13 -1.34
N ASP A 165 -12.21 9.81 -2.31
CA ASP A 165 -12.58 9.73 -3.73
C ASP A 165 -12.42 8.30 -4.27
N TYR A 166 -11.32 7.63 -3.88
CA TYR A 166 -11.08 6.24 -4.26
C TYR A 166 -12.15 5.28 -3.71
N ALA A 167 -12.52 5.43 -2.44
CA ALA A 167 -13.53 4.58 -1.82
C ALA A 167 -14.90 4.79 -2.47
N CYS A 168 -15.36 6.04 -2.58
CA CYS A 168 -16.68 6.36 -3.13
C CYS A 168 -16.77 6.15 -4.65
N GLY A 169 -15.68 6.36 -5.38
CA GLY A 169 -15.62 6.19 -6.84
C GLY A 169 -15.76 4.74 -7.31
N ARG A 170 -15.67 3.75 -6.41
CA ARG A 170 -15.82 2.31 -6.73
C ARG A 170 -17.22 1.75 -6.49
N GLY A 171 -18.23 2.62 -6.43
CA GLY A 171 -19.63 2.21 -6.27
C GLY A 171 -20.03 1.89 -4.83
N LEU A 172 -19.28 2.38 -3.84
CA LEU A 172 -19.70 2.35 -2.45
C LEU A 172 -20.78 3.40 -2.18
N ASP A 173 -21.73 3.06 -1.31
CA ASP A 173 -22.74 4.00 -0.85
C ASP A 173 -22.14 4.97 0.18
N CYS A 174 -21.62 6.09 -0.31
CA CYS A 174 -21.12 7.18 0.50
C CYS A 174 -22.22 8.20 0.90
N SER A 175 -23.51 7.87 0.79
CA SER A 175 -24.60 8.79 1.14
C SER A 175 -24.56 9.24 2.60
N ALA A 176 -24.11 8.38 3.52
CA ALA A 176 -24.07 8.69 4.95
C ALA A 176 -23.11 9.83 5.32
N ILE A 177 -22.13 10.15 4.46
CA ILE A 177 -21.18 11.25 4.65
C ILE A 177 -21.49 12.48 3.77
N GLN A 178 -22.60 12.47 3.02
CA GLN A 178 -23.05 13.63 2.27
C GLN A 178 -23.88 14.56 3.16
N PRO A 179 -24.10 15.84 2.79
CA PRO A 179 -24.92 16.76 3.55
C PRO A 179 -26.29 16.17 3.92
N GLY A 180 -26.60 16.13 5.22
CA GLY A 180 -27.81 15.52 5.77
C GLY A 180 -27.70 14.03 6.13
N GLY A 181 -26.55 13.40 5.87
CA GLY A 181 -26.24 12.02 6.27
C GLY A 181 -25.86 11.88 7.75
N ALA A 182 -26.06 10.69 8.30
CA ALA A 182 -25.82 10.41 9.73
C ALA A 182 -24.34 10.50 10.15
N CYS A 183 -23.41 10.42 9.19
CA CYS A 183 -21.96 10.50 9.37
C CYS A 183 -21.36 11.75 8.71
N PHE A 184 -22.20 12.75 8.39
CA PHE A 184 -21.72 14.01 7.82
C PHE A 184 -20.94 14.85 8.83
N GLU A 185 -21.38 14.86 10.09
CA GLU A 185 -20.70 15.61 11.15
C GLU A 185 -19.66 14.75 11.87
N PRO A 186 -18.47 15.28 12.21
CA PRO A 186 -18.02 16.64 11.89
C PRO A 186 -17.76 16.79 10.39
N ASN A 187 -18.12 17.94 9.80
CA ASN A 187 -17.89 18.20 8.37
C ASN A 187 -16.39 18.48 8.07
N THR A 188 -15.60 17.41 7.97
CA THR A 188 -14.16 17.47 7.68
C THR A 188 -13.77 16.36 6.71
N ILE A 189 -12.71 16.59 5.93
CA ILE A 189 -12.17 15.57 5.02
C ILE A 189 -11.76 14.31 5.81
N ALA A 190 -11.18 14.47 7.00
CA ALA A 190 -10.70 13.37 7.81
C ALA A 190 -11.84 12.44 8.30
N SER A 191 -12.96 12.99 8.77
CA SER A 191 -14.12 12.20 9.22
C SER A 191 -14.81 11.50 8.07
N HIS A 192 -14.98 12.17 6.93
CA HIS A 192 -15.58 11.59 5.73
C HIS A 192 -14.71 10.48 5.14
N ALA A 193 -13.40 10.73 5.02
CA ALA A 193 -12.44 9.73 4.56
C ALA A 193 -12.42 8.52 5.51
N ALA A 194 -12.44 8.72 6.83
CA ALA A 194 -12.45 7.62 7.78
C ALA A 194 -13.64 6.68 7.60
N TYR A 195 -14.83 7.24 7.37
CA TYR A 195 -16.04 6.44 7.15
C TYR A 195 -15.99 5.69 5.81
N ALA A 196 -15.62 6.37 4.73
CA ALA A 196 -15.52 5.78 3.40
C ALA A 196 -14.45 4.67 3.34
N MET A 197 -13.30 4.89 3.99
CA MET A 197 -12.22 3.92 4.10
C MET A 197 -12.66 2.68 4.87
N ASN A 198 -13.41 2.86 5.97
CA ASN A 198 -14.00 1.73 6.67
C ASN A 198 -15.04 0.98 5.83
N LEU A 199 -15.94 1.68 5.14
CA LEU A 199 -16.92 1.04 4.24
C LEU A 199 -16.25 0.19 3.18
N PHE A 200 -15.18 0.70 2.57
CA PHE A 200 -14.39 -0.04 1.58
C PHE A 200 -13.80 -1.33 2.17
N PHE A 201 -13.22 -1.23 3.36
CA PHE A 201 -12.68 -2.39 4.08
C PHE A 201 -13.76 -3.43 4.42
N GLN A 202 -14.94 -3.00 4.89
CA GLN A 202 -16.03 -3.93 5.20
C GLN A 202 -16.58 -4.62 3.94
N ASN A 203 -16.79 -3.86 2.86
CA ASN A 203 -17.28 -4.39 1.59
C ASN A 203 -16.24 -5.30 0.91
N GLY A 204 -14.96 -5.05 1.14
CA GLY A 204 -13.83 -5.89 0.73
C GLY A 204 -13.62 -7.16 1.57
N GLY A 205 -14.59 -7.54 2.41
CA GLY A 205 -14.52 -8.77 3.21
C GLY A 205 -13.61 -8.69 4.43
N ARG A 206 -13.25 -7.48 4.87
CA ARG A 206 -12.31 -7.22 5.96
C ARG A 206 -10.91 -7.79 5.73
N ASP A 207 -10.49 -7.89 4.46
CA ASP A 207 -9.11 -8.24 4.13
C ASP A 207 -8.18 -7.09 4.58
N PRO A 208 -7.12 -7.36 5.36
CA PRO A 208 -6.16 -6.35 5.79
C PRO A 208 -5.63 -5.45 4.66
N TRP A 209 -5.52 -5.97 3.42
CA TRP A 209 -5.06 -5.21 2.25
C TRP A 209 -6.04 -4.12 1.82
N THR A 210 -7.33 -4.33 2.04
CA THR A 210 -8.37 -3.32 1.76
C THR A 210 -8.35 -2.17 2.78
N CYS A 211 -7.50 -2.26 3.82
CA CYS A 211 -7.23 -1.20 4.79
C CYS A 211 -5.81 -0.61 4.70
N ASP A 212 -5.18 -0.63 3.52
CA ASP A 212 -3.87 0.02 3.36
C ASP A 212 -4.00 1.51 2.96
N PHE A 213 -4.82 1.81 1.95
CA PHE A 213 -5.00 3.16 1.38
C PHE A 213 -3.66 3.90 1.16
N SER A 214 -2.72 3.26 0.47
CA SER A 214 -1.36 3.80 0.29
C SER A 214 -0.64 4.02 1.63
N GLN A 215 -0.72 3.03 2.51
CA GLN A 215 -0.21 3.06 3.89
C GLN A 215 -0.74 4.20 4.76
N SER A 216 -1.80 4.88 4.35
CA SER A 216 -2.39 5.98 5.11
C SER A 216 -3.51 5.52 6.05
N ALA A 217 -3.86 4.23 6.05
CA ALA A 217 -4.84 3.64 6.95
C ALA A 217 -4.26 2.56 7.86
N THR A 218 -4.98 2.26 8.94
CA THR A 218 -4.65 1.22 9.90
C THR A 218 -5.91 0.53 10.40
N LEU A 219 -5.77 -0.75 10.72
CA LEU A 219 -6.81 -1.48 11.42
C LEU A 219 -6.89 -1.02 12.87
N SER A 220 -8.12 -0.79 13.32
CA SER A 220 -8.48 -0.48 14.69
C SER A 220 -9.41 -1.56 15.22
N SER A 221 -9.15 -2.04 16.43
CA SER A 221 -10.08 -2.85 17.20
C SER A 221 -11.07 -2.00 18.01
N ASN A 222 -10.89 -0.68 18.01
CA ASN A 222 -11.77 0.25 18.71
C ASN A 222 -12.85 0.70 17.74
N ASN A 223 -14.13 0.50 18.13
CA ASN A 223 -15.28 0.94 17.35
C ASN A 223 -15.25 2.48 17.22
N PRO A 224 -15.14 3.02 15.99
CA PRO A 224 -15.08 4.46 15.75
C PRO A 224 -16.45 5.11 15.61
N SER A 225 -17.56 4.40 15.87
CA SER A 225 -18.91 4.96 15.84
C SER A 225 -19.12 6.01 16.93
N TYR A 226 -19.91 7.05 16.64
CA TYR A 226 -20.25 8.13 17.57
C TYR A 226 -21.57 8.78 17.16
N ASP A 227 -22.27 9.43 18.10
CA ASP A 227 -23.42 10.35 17.89
C ASP A 227 -24.33 10.07 16.67
N GLY A 228 -24.83 8.84 16.56
CA GLY A 228 -25.74 8.43 15.46
C GLY A 228 -25.05 8.01 14.15
N CYS A 229 -23.75 8.29 14.00
CA CYS A 229 -22.89 7.72 12.96
C CYS A 229 -22.41 6.32 13.34
N ASN A 230 -22.96 5.29 12.71
CA ASN A 230 -22.56 3.90 12.92
C ASN A 230 -21.59 3.42 11.84
N TYR A 231 -20.37 3.04 12.25
CA TYR A 231 -19.37 2.41 11.40
C TYR A 231 -19.61 0.90 11.32
N PRO A 232 -19.90 0.35 10.12
CA PRO A 232 -20.08 -1.09 9.96
C PRO A 232 -18.80 -1.84 10.35
N GLY A 233 -18.93 -3.03 10.97
CA GLY A 233 -17.77 -3.90 11.25
C GLY A 233 -17.72 -4.63 12.58
N GLY A 234 -18.65 -4.40 13.51
CA GLY A 234 -18.71 -5.11 14.80
C GLY A 234 -20.13 -5.53 15.20
N SER A 235 -20.24 -6.56 16.04
CA SER A 235 -21.51 -6.93 16.66
C SER A 235 -21.89 -5.92 17.75
N THR A 236 -23.15 -5.49 17.75
CA THR A 236 -23.77 -4.70 18.83
C THR A 236 -23.74 -5.42 20.17
#